data_AF-A0A1W6LEC0-F1
#
_entry.id   AF-A0A1W6LEC0-F1
#
_cell.length_a   1.000
_cell.length_b   1.000
_cell.length_c   1.000
_cell.angle_alpha   90.00
_cell.angle_beta   90.00
_cell.angle_gamma   90.00
#
_symmetry.space_group_name_H-M   'P 1'
#
loop_
_entity.id
_entity.type
_entity.pdbx_description
1 polymer ?
#
loop_
_entity_poly.entity_id
_entity_poly.type
_entity_poly.pdbx_seq_one_letter_code
_entity_poly.pdbx_strand_id
1 'polypeptide(L)'
;MSHEHPLTDPGPTRHLRPNVGADPSAWAAAHTRFLAAARRPGFPRPEVRAALMGGRYRFGLFEELGTRDAIGPVWSALHRFLREAASGSRDSLAFVAAFRSPAASQDLFDALLWGQLQAMLELDRLQYPRSAVQAPGLAASFGGRPCVAVGLRGLDDLLVLDFLPTIAAHDTPARPDAVGARFRCV
;
A
#
# COMPACT_ATOMS: atom_id res chain seq x y z
N MET A 1 -0.43 -28.99 -35.05
CA MET A 1 -1.02 -28.94 -33.68
C MET A 1 -0.54 -27.64 -33.06
N SER A 2 -1.37 -26.60 -33.15
CA SER A 2 -1.04 -25.27 -32.67
C SER A 2 -1.25 -25.23 -31.16
N HIS A 3 -0.19 -24.95 -30.40
CA HIS A 3 -0.30 -24.67 -28.97
C HIS A 3 -0.73 -23.22 -28.81
N GLU A 4 -2.03 -23.00 -28.58
CA GLU A 4 -2.55 -21.75 -28.06
C GLU A 4 -2.05 -21.58 -26.61
N HIS A 5 -1.29 -20.51 -26.38
CA HIS A 5 -1.04 -19.98 -25.05
C HIS A 5 -2.38 -19.51 -24.46
N PRO A 6 -2.81 -19.96 -23.27
CA PRO A 6 -3.97 -19.38 -22.64
C PRO A 6 -3.67 -17.94 -22.26
N LEU A 7 -4.57 -17.04 -22.68
CA LEU A 7 -4.64 -15.65 -22.29
C LEU A 7 -4.32 -15.49 -20.81
N THR A 8 -3.37 -14.60 -20.55
CA THR A 8 -3.14 -13.97 -19.25
C THR A 8 -4.49 -13.54 -18.67
N ASP A 9 -4.93 -14.19 -17.59
CA ASP A 9 -6.02 -13.69 -16.76
C ASP A 9 -5.66 -12.24 -16.40
N PRO A 10 -6.46 -11.23 -16.80
CA PRO A 10 -6.25 -9.87 -16.35
C PRO A 10 -6.61 -9.82 -14.86
N GLY A 11 -5.65 -10.24 -14.02
CA GLY A 11 -5.64 -9.98 -12.58
C GLY A 11 -5.94 -8.50 -12.31
N PRO A 12 -6.36 -8.17 -11.08
CA PRO A 12 -7.39 -7.18 -10.74
C PRO A 12 -7.05 -5.75 -11.23
N THR A 13 -7.24 -5.52 -12.51
CA THR A 13 -7.06 -4.23 -13.19
C THR A 13 -8.39 -3.47 -13.26
N ARG A 14 -9.46 -3.98 -12.64
CA ARG A 14 -10.79 -3.59 -13.10
C ARG A 14 -11.22 -2.18 -12.73
N HIS A 15 -10.74 -1.53 -11.67
CA HIS A 15 -11.26 -0.19 -11.32
C HIS A 15 -10.21 0.74 -10.66
N LEU A 16 -9.35 1.37 -11.46
CA LEU A 16 -8.73 2.64 -11.05
C LEU A 16 -9.83 3.71 -11.05
N ARG A 17 -10.57 3.78 -9.95
CA ARG A 17 -11.62 4.75 -9.70
C ARG A 17 -11.25 5.58 -8.47
N PRO A 18 -11.66 6.86 -8.41
CA PRO A 18 -11.58 7.64 -7.19
C PRO A 18 -12.16 6.87 -6.00
N ASN A 19 -11.50 6.95 -4.85
CA ASN A 19 -12.11 6.51 -3.60
C ASN A 19 -13.33 7.38 -3.28
N VAL A 20 -14.24 6.83 -2.47
CA VAL A 20 -15.44 7.55 -2.04
C VAL A 20 -15.02 8.87 -1.39
N GLY A 21 -15.66 9.96 -1.80
CA GLY A 21 -15.40 11.32 -1.28
C GLY A 21 -14.27 12.07 -1.99
N ALA A 22 -13.44 11.43 -2.81
CA ALA A 22 -12.41 12.13 -3.57
C ALA A 22 -12.99 12.86 -4.79
N ASP A 23 -12.55 14.10 -5.01
CA ASP A 23 -12.78 14.80 -6.26
C ASP A 23 -12.12 14.04 -7.43
N PRO A 24 -12.86 13.67 -8.50
CA PRO A 24 -12.33 12.85 -9.59
C PRO A 24 -11.14 13.49 -10.32
N SER A 25 -11.15 14.80 -10.51
CA SER A 25 -10.10 15.52 -11.23
C SER A 25 -8.83 15.64 -10.40
N ALA A 26 -8.94 15.99 -9.12
CA ALA A 26 -7.83 16.02 -8.18
C ALA A 26 -7.20 14.63 -8.01
N TRP A 27 -8.05 13.60 -7.88
CA TRP A 27 -7.60 12.21 -7.82
C TRP A 27 -6.81 11.82 -9.08
N ALA A 28 -7.32 12.12 -10.28
CA ALA A 28 -6.66 11.77 -11.53
C ALA A 28 -5.31 12.50 -11.70
N ALA A 29 -5.24 13.76 -11.26
CA ALA A 29 -4.01 14.54 -11.29
C ALA A 29 -2.94 13.96 -10.34
N ALA A 30 -3.29 13.68 -9.08
CA ALA A 30 -2.39 13.07 -8.11
C ALA A 30 -1.93 11.67 -8.57
N HIS A 31 -2.86 10.86 -9.07
CA HIS A 31 -2.57 9.54 -9.62
C HIS A 31 -1.58 9.60 -10.79
N THR A 32 -1.76 10.56 -11.70
CA THR A 32 -0.86 10.79 -12.83
C THR A 32 0.55 11.17 -12.37
N ARG A 33 0.67 12.09 -11.39
CA ARG A 33 1.97 12.49 -10.82
C ARG A 33 2.69 11.30 -10.16
N PHE A 34 1.96 10.53 -9.37
CA PHE A 34 2.49 9.33 -8.73
C PHE A 34 3.02 8.31 -9.75
N LEU A 35 2.24 8.00 -10.79
CA LEU A 35 2.67 7.08 -11.84
C LEU A 35 3.88 7.60 -12.63
N ALA A 36 3.93 8.90 -12.92
CA ALA A 36 5.08 9.51 -13.56
C ALA A 36 6.35 9.34 -12.72
N ALA A 37 6.25 9.50 -11.40
CA ALA A 37 7.36 9.30 -10.48
C ALA A 37 7.77 7.83 -10.33
N ALA A 38 6.81 6.91 -10.23
CA ALA A 38 7.07 5.47 -10.14
C ALA A 38 7.81 4.89 -11.36
N ARG A 39 7.72 5.57 -12.51
CA ARG A 39 8.43 5.21 -13.74
C ARG A 39 9.87 5.72 -13.81
N ARG A 40 10.26 6.67 -12.95
CA ARG A 40 11.62 7.25 -12.97
C ARG A 40 12.66 6.21 -12.52
N PRO A 41 13.86 6.20 -13.12
CA PRO A 41 15.00 5.50 -12.55
C PRO A 41 15.24 6.00 -11.12
N GLY A 42 15.37 5.10 -10.14
CA GLY A 42 15.58 5.46 -8.74
C GLY A 42 14.32 5.46 -7.86
N PHE A 43 13.16 5.01 -8.35
CA PHE A 43 12.03 4.75 -7.47
C PHE A 43 12.41 3.73 -6.37
N PRO A 44 12.22 4.05 -5.07
CA PRO A 44 12.92 3.37 -3.97
C PRO A 44 12.47 1.93 -3.69
N ARG A 45 11.37 1.48 -4.30
CA ARG A 45 10.75 0.17 -4.02
C ARG A 45 10.45 -0.59 -5.32
N PRO A 46 11.36 -1.45 -5.78
CA PRO A 46 11.17 -2.26 -6.99
C PRO A 46 9.91 -3.13 -6.95
N GLU A 47 9.53 -3.64 -5.78
CA GLU A 47 8.35 -4.49 -5.56
C GLU A 47 7.05 -3.71 -5.77
N VAL A 48 6.97 -2.52 -5.16
CA VAL A 48 5.88 -1.58 -5.38
C VAL A 48 5.82 -1.21 -6.87
N ARG A 49 6.96 -0.89 -7.50
CA ARG A 49 7.00 -0.60 -8.94
C ARG A 49 6.49 -1.79 -9.77
N ALA A 50 6.84 -3.02 -9.43
CA ALA A 50 6.35 -4.22 -10.11
C ALA A 50 4.85 -4.44 -9.91
N ALA A 51 4.30 -4.14 -8.72
CA ALA A 51 2.86 -4.15 -8.47
C ALA A 51 2.14 -3.08 -9.32
N LEU A 52 2.69 -1.86 -9.39
CA LEU A 52 2.17 -0.77 -10.21
C LEU A 52 2.17 -1.11 -11.70
N MET A 53 3.30 -1.61 -12.24
CA MET A 53 3.41 -1.95 -13.66
C MET A 53 2.55 -3.17 -14.03
N GLY A 54 2.34 -4.10 -13.10
CA GLY A 54 1.41 -5.21 -13.27
C GLY A 54 -0.06 -4.86 -13.04
N GLY A 55 -0.39 -3.60 -12.73
CA GLY A 55 -1.78 -3.18 -12.46
C GLY A 55 -2.37 -3.72 -11.15
N ARG A 56 -1.54 -4.25 -10.25
CA ARG A 56 -1.93 -4.91 -8.99
C ARG A 56 -1.88 -3.94 -7.82
N TYR A 57 -2.52 -2.78 -7.96
CA TYR A 57 -2.51 -1.78 -6.92
C TYR A 57 -3.83 -1.01 -6.84
N ARG A 58 -4.03 -0.36 -5.70
CA ARG A 58 -5.04 0.68 -5.53
C ARG A 58 -4.38 2.01 -5.19
N PHE A 59 -4.89 3.08 -5.78
CA PHE A 59 -4.56 4.45 -5.42
C PHE A 59 -5.78 5.15 -4.82
N GLY A 60 -5.61 5.83 -3.70
CA GLY A 60 -6.61 6.69 -3.08
C GLY A 60 -6.04 8.07 -2.78
N LEU A 61 -6.89 9.09 -2.90
CA LEU A 61 -6.61 10.46 -2.49
C LEU A 61 -7.46 10.79 -1.26
N PHE A 62 -6.82 11.25 -0.21
CA PHE A 62 -7.42 11.54 1.08
C PHE A 62 -7.04 12.97 1.50
N GLU A 63 -7.72 13.50 2.52
CA GLU A 63 -7.56 14.90 2.92
C GLU A 63 -6.18 15.18 3.54
N GLU A 64 -6.02 14.99 4.84
CA GLU A 64 -4.78 15.35 5.54
C GLU A 64 -4.23 14.17 6.35
N LEU A 65 -2.93 13.89 6.17
CA LEU A 65 -2.23 12.79 6.82
C LEU A 65 -2.26 12.93 8.34
N GLY A 66 -2.57 11.84 9.05
CA GLY A 66 -2.58 11.82 10.51
C GLY A 66 -3.85 12.39 11.15
N THR A 67 -4.84 12.82 10.35
CA THR A 67 -6.12 13.32 10.86
C THR A 67 -7.16 12.22 11.02
N ARG A 68 -8.12 12.42 11.92
CA ARG A 68 -9.26 11.50 12.10
C ARG A 68 -10.05 11.31 10.81
N ASP A 69 -10.17 12.37 10.02
CA ASP A 69 -10.87 12.36 8.73
C ASP A 69 -10.16 11.53 7.67
N ALA A 70 -8.85 11.28 7.83
CA ALA A 70 -8.09 10.37 6.97
C ALA A 70 -8.04 8.94 7.49
N ILE A 71 -7.89 8.72 8.80
CA ILE A 71 -7.65 7.39 9.40
C ILE A 71 -8.73 6.36 8.99
N GLY A 72 -10.00 6.66 9.24
CA GLY A 72 -11.11 5.75 8.93
C GLY A 72 -11.26 5.48 7.44
N PRO A 73 -11.32 6.52 6.58
CA PRO A 73 -11.42 6.34 5.12
C PRO A 73 -10.24 5.58 4.50
N VAL A 74 -9.00 5.84 4.91
CA VAL A 74 -7.82 5.10 4.43
C VAL A 74 -7.93 3.62 4.82
N TRP A 75 -8.22 3.33 6.08
CA TRP A 75 -8.39 1.96 6.58
C TRP A 75 -9.52 1.22 5.84
N SER A 76 -10.67 1.86 5.64
CA SER A 76 -11.81 1.26 4.93
C SER A 76 -11.49 0.99 3.46
N ALA A 77 -10.83 1.92 2.78
CA ALA A 77 -10.41 1.76 1.39
C ALA A 77 -9.38 0.63 1.23
N LEU A 78 -8.43 0.52 2.18
CA LEU A 78 -7.46 -0.57 2.22
C LEU A 78 -8.17 -1.92 2.37
N HIS A 79 -9.06 -2.07 3.34
CA HIS A 79 -9.77 -3.33 3.58
C HIS A 79 -10.65 -3.74 2.42
N ARG A 80 -11.30 -2.77 1.78
CA ARG A 80 -12.03 -3.02 0.52
C ARG A 80 -11.09 -3.56 -0.55
N PHE A 81 -9.92 -2.95 -0.75
CA PHE A 81 -8.92 -3.44 -1.68
C PHE A 81 -8.44 -4.86 -1.33
N LEU A 82 -8.15 -5.14 -0.06
CA LEU A 82 -7.70 -6.47 0.37
C LEU A 82 -8.76 -7.55 0.14
N ARG A 83 -10.05 -7.23 0.37
CA ARG A 83 -11.17 -8.16 0.07
C ARG A 83 -11.33 -8.41 -1.43
N GLU A 84 -11.23 -7.37 -2.25
CA GLU A 84 -11.29 -7.50 -3.72
C GLU A 84 -10.10 -8.30 -4.27
N ALA A 85 -8.93 -8.15 -3.66
CA ALA A 85 -7.73 -8.85 -4.08
C ALA A 85 -7.58 -10.27 -3.48
N ALA A 86 -8.43 -10.66 -2.51
CA ALA A 86 -8.39 -11.97 -1.85
C ALA A 86 -8.78 -13.14 -2.79
N SER A 87 -9.25 -12.86 -4.01
CA SER A 87 -9.46 -13.86 -5.05
C SER A 87 -8.12 -14.26 -5.70
N GLY A 88 -7.38 -15.18 -5.07
CA GLY A 88 -6.41 -16.06 -5.73
C GLY A 88 -5.05 -15.48 -6.17
N SER A 89 -4.78 -14.19 -5.95
CA SER A 89 -3.51 -13.56 -6.36
C SER A 89 -2.34 -14.00 -5.47
N ARG A 90 -1.39 -14.78 -6.02
CA ARG A 90 -0.08 -15.07 -5.40
C ARG A 90 0.93 -13.94 -5.53
N ASP A 91 0.51 -12.83 -6.10
CA ASP A 91 1.38 -11.72 -6.47
C ASP A 91 1.42 -10.61 -5.42
N SER A 92 2.50 -9.81 -5.45
CA SER A 92 2.62 -8.58 -4.67
C SER A 92 1.49 -7.60 -5.00
N LEU A 93 0.91 -7.02 -3.96
CA LEU A 93 -0.14 -6.00 -4.05
C LEU A 93 0.35 -4.71 -3.41
N ALA A 94 0.02 -3.57 -4.00
CA ALA A 94 0.32 -2.26 -3.41
C ALA A 94 -0.95 -1.47 -3.13
N PHE A 95 -1.09 -0.93 -1.93
CA PHE A 95 -2.07 0.11 -1.64
C PHE A 95 -1.35 1.44 -1.46
N VAL A 96 -1.83 2.48 -2.13
CA VAL A 96 -1.22 3.82 -2.10
C VAL A 96 -2.27 4.83 -1.65
N ALA A 97 -1.99 5.50 -0.55
CA ALA A 97 -2.76 6.65 -0.08
C ALA A 97 -1.95 7.93 -0.29
N ALA A 98 -2.50 8.85 -1.07
CA ALA A 98 -1.99 10.21 -1.23
C ALA A 98 -2.79 11.18 -0.36
N PHE A 99 -2.13 12.20 0.16
CA PHE A 99 -2.75 13.22 1.00
C PHE A 99 -2.62 14.60 0.35
N ARG A 100 -3.71 15.38 0.37
CA ARG A 100 -3.79 16.68 -0.33
C ARG A 100 -2.91 17.75 0.29
N SER A 101 -2.71 17.66 1.60
CA SER A 101 -1.91 18.60 2.37
C SER A 101 -0.54 18.00 2.65
N PRO A 102 0.52 18.45 1.95
CA PRO A 102 1.87 18.00 2.27
C PRO A 102 2.30 18.56 3.62
N ALA A 103 2.99 17.75 4.42
CA ALA A 103 3.60 18.16 5.66
C ALA A 103 4.70 19.19 5.41
N ALA A 104 4.79 20.18 6.31
CA ALA A 104 5.73 21.28 6.21
C ALA A 104 7.21 20.86 6.30
N SER A 105 7.51 19.74 6.95
CA SER A 105 8.88 19.23 7.14
C SER A 105 8.94 17.70 7.06
N GLN A 106 10.16 17.17 6.95
CA GLN A 106 10.38 15.71 6.95
C GLN A 106 9.99 15.10 8.30
N ASP A 107 10.43 15.71 9.40
CA ASP A 107 10.14 15.22 10.74
C ASP A 107 8.63 15.20 11.03
N LEU A 108 7.91 16.24 10.57
CA LEU A 108 6.46 16.29 10.70
C LEU A 108 5.79 15.20 9.85
N PHE A 109 6.26 15.01 8.61
CA PHE A 109 5.76 13.92 7.76
C PHE A 109 5.93 12.56 8.43
N ASP A 110 7.14 12.25 8.94
CA ASP A 110 7.43 10.97 9.55
C ASP A 110 6.57 10.74 10.81
N ALA A 111 6.39 11.79 11.62
CA ALA A 111 5.51 11.75 12.80
C ALA A 111 4.03 11.51 12.41
N LEU A 112 3.51 12.24 11.42
CA LEU A 112 2.13 12.08 10.95
C LEU A 112 1.90 10.73 10.27
N LEU A 113 2.86 10.26 9.48
CA LEU A 113 2.84 8.95 8.83
C LEU A 113 2.80 7.82 9.86
N TRP A 114 3.66 7.92 10.88
CA TRP A 114 3.67 6.96 11.98
C TRP A 114 2.36 6.98 12.75
N GLY A 115 1.85 8.17 13.11
CA GLY A 115 0.56 8.33 13.78
C GLY A 115 -0.61 7.75 12.99
N GLN A 116 -0.66 8.03 11.69
CA GLN A 116 -1.63 7.46 10.76
C GLN A 116 -1.58 5.93 10.76
N LEU A 117 -0.39 5.35 10.62
CA LEU A 117 -0.20 3.90 10.60
C LEU A 117 -0.64 3.24 11.92
N GLN A 118 -0.23 3.80 13.06
CA GLN A 118 -0.60 3.27 14.38
C GLN A 118 -2.11 3.34 14.60
N ALA A 119 -2.76 4.46 14.27
CA ALA A 119 -4.20 4.59 14.41
C ALA A 119 -4.96 3.61 13.49
N MET A 120 -4.48 3.38 12.26
CA MET A 120 -5.05 2.35 11.39
C MET A 120 -4.88 0.94 11.97
N LEU A 121 -3.74 0.64 12.59
CA LEU A 121 -3.50 -0.66 13.24
C LEU A 121 -4.38 -0.86 14.47
N GLU A 122 -4.66 0.20 15.23
CA GLU A 122 -5.61 0.15 16.34
C GLU A 122 -7.02 -0.16 15.86
N LEU A 123 -7.49 0.51 14.79
CA LEU A 123 -8.77 0.16 14.15
C LEU A 123 -8.78 -1.29 13.65
N ASP A 124 -7.69 -1.74 13.05
CA ASP A 124 -7.57 -3.12 12.56
C ASP A 124 -7.70 -4.14 13.69
N ARG A 125 -7.06 -3.89 14.84
CA ARG A 125 -7.15 -4.77 16.03
C ARG A 125 -8.57 -4.89 16.56
N LEU A 126 -9.32 -3.79 16.58
CA LEU A 126 -10.71 -3.80 17.02
C LEU A 126 -11.61 -4.63 16.10
N GLN A 127 -11.34 -4.61 14.80
CA GLN A 127 -12.15 -5.33 13.81
C GLN A 127 -11.69 -6.79 13.60
N TYR A 128 -10.39 -7.05 13.68
CA TYR A 128 -9.72 -8.32 13.37
C TYR A 128 -8.75 -8.74 14.50
N PRO A 129 -9.25 -9.02 15.71
CA PRO A 129 -8.40 -9.27 16.88
C PRO A 129 -7.48 -10.49 16.74
N ARG A 130 -7.84 -11.48 15.91
CA ARG A 130 -7.04 -12.68 15.65
C ARG A 130 -5.96 -12.51 14.58
N SER A 131 -5.93 -11.36 13.91
CA SER A 131 -5.04 -11.07 12.78
C SER A 131 -3.91 -10.10 13.14
N ALA A 132 -3.93 -9.58 14.36
CA ALA A 132 -3.00 -8.61 14.87
C ALA A 132 -1.66 -9.26 15.23
N VAL A 133 -0.69 -9.18 14.34
CA VAL A 133 0.71 -9.45 14.67
C VAL A 133 1.39 -8.10 14.87
N GLN A 134 1.96 -7.88 16.05
CA GLN A 134 2.77 -6.71 16.32
C GLN A 134 4.13 -6.91 15.67
N ALA A 135 4.48 -6.07 14.70
CA ALA A 135 5.76 -6.11 14.03
C ALA A 135 6.54 -4.80 14.30
N PRO A 136 7.87 -4.88 14.46
CA PRO A 136 8.68 -3.69 14.72
C PRO A 136 8.80 -2.80 13.48
N GLY A 137 8.80 -1.48 13.70
CA GLY A 137 9.02 -0.48 12.65
C GLY A 137 7.87 -0.43 11.64
N LEU A 138 8.20 -0.38 10.35
CA LEU A 138 7.24 -0.23 9.26
C LEU A 138 6.57 -1.55 8.82
N ALA A 139 6.92 -2.67 9.45
CA ALA A 139 6.20 -3.91 9.23
C ALA A 139 4.83 -3.85 9.93
N ALA A 140 3.79 -4.28 9.22
CA ALA A 140 2.42 -4.22 9.68
C ALA A 140 1.63 -5.44 9.17
N SER A 141 0.45 -5.67 9.75
CA SER A 141 -0.52 -6.64 9.26
C SER A 141 -1.89 -5.99 9.26
N PHE A 142 -2.60 -6.06 8.13
CA PHE A 142 -3.98 -5.59 8.01
C PHE A 142 -4.86 -6.74 7.54
N GLY A 143 -5.93 -7.04 8.29
CA GLY A 143 -6.82 -8.17 7.97
C GLY A 143 -6.10 -9.52 7.90
N GLY A 144 -4.94 -9.65 8.58
CA GLY A 144 -4.12 -10.86 8.62
C GLY A 144 -3.12 -10.98 7.48
N ARG A 145 -2.96 -9.94 6.65
CA ARG A 145 -2.00 -9.92 5.55
C ARG A 145 -0.80 -9.05 5.91
N PRO A 146 0.42 -9.61 5.92
CA PRO A 146 1.63 -8.85 6.23
C PRO A 146 1.94 -7.85 5.12
N CYS A 147 2.38 -6.66 5.51
CA CYS A 147 2.84 -5.62 4.62
C CYS A 147 4.00 -4.82 5.20
N VAL A 148 4.67 -4.07 4.34
CA VAL A 148 5.63 -3.04 4.71
C VAL A 148 5.06 -1.67 4.34
N ALA A 149 4.97 -0.78 5.32
CA ALA A 149 4.60 0.61 5.12
C ALA A 149 5.80 1.43 4.65
N VAL A 150 5.60 2.37 3.74
CA VAL A 150 6.64 3.28 3.24
C VAL A 150 6.05 4.66 3.06
N GLY A 151 6.74 5.67 3.56
CA GLY A 151 6.42 7.08 3.32
C GLY A 151 7.19 7.63 2.12
N LEU A 152 6.52 8.36 1.21
CA LEU A 152 7.19 9.07 0.12
C LEU A 152 6.75 10.54 0.09
N ARG A 153 7.68 11.48 0.31
CA ARG A 153 7.42 12.93 0.19
C ARG A 153 7.73 13.46 -1.21
N GLY A 154 7.19 14.63 -1.52
CA GLY A 154 7.43 15.34 -2.78
C GLY A 154 6.54 14.92 -3.95
N LEU A 155 5.55 14.05 -3.69
CA LEU A 155 4.61 13.50 -4.67
C LEU A 155 3.19 13.41 -4.05
N ASP A 156 2.76 14.46 -3.36
CA ASP A 156 1.52 14.51 -2.55
C ASP A 156 1.55 13.56 -1.33
N ASP A 157 2.59 13.70 -0.49
CA ASP A 157 2.87 12.94 0.75
C ASP A 157 2.18 11.58 0.81
N LEU A 158 2.89 10.51 0.46
CA LEU A 158 2.28 9.20 0.23
C LEU A 158 2.52 8.26 1.40
N LEU A 159 1.50 7.49 1.76
CA LEU A 159 1.62 6.22 2.47
C LEU A 159 1.45 5.08 1.46
N VAL A 160 2.48 4.24 1.32
CA VAL A 160 2.46 3.03 0.50
C VAL A 160 2.48 1.82 1.41
N LEU A 161 1.52 0.91 1.23
CA LEU A 161 1.49 -0.39 1.89
C LEU A 161 1.78 -1.47 0.85
N ASP A 162 2.94 -2.09 0.98
CA ASP A 162 3.45 -3.14 0.11
C ASP A 162 3.14 -4.50 0.74
N PHE A 163 2.14 -5.20 0.23
CA PHE A 163 1.70 -6.48 0.75
C PHE A 163 2.51 -7.61 0.15
N LEU A 164 3.10 -8.42 1.03
CA LEU A 164 3.89 -9.57 0.63
C LEU A 164 2.98 -10.63 0.00
N PRO A 165 3.48 -11.38 -1.00
CA PRO A 165 2.75 -12.49 -1.57
C PRO A 165 2.41 -13.50 -0.47
N THR A 166 1.18 -13.99 -0.46
CA THR A 166 0.80 -15.09 0.43
C THR A 166 1.49 -16.34 -0.07
N ILE A 167 2.58 -16.71 0.58
CA ILE A 167 3.22 -18.01 0.36
C ILE A 167 2.20 -19.04 0.82
N ALA A 168 1.61 -19.79 -0.10
CA ALA A 168 0.78 -20.93 0.27
C ALA A 168 1.64 -21.81 1.20
N ALA A 169 1.11 -22.12 2.38
CA ALA A 169 1.78 -22.96 3.36
C ALA A 169 2.01 -24.37 2.75
N HIS A 170 3.10 -24.52 2.02
CA HIS A 170 3.73 -25.80 1.73
C HIS A 170 5.23 -25.60 1.82
N ASP A 171 5.77 -26.14 2.92
CA ASP A 171 7.18 -26.47 3.15
C ASP A 171 8.24 -25.46 2.73
N THR A 172 8.60 -24.55 3.65
CA THR A 172 10.00 -24.13 3.81
C THR A 172 10.22 -23.62 5.23
N PRO A 173 11.25 -24.09 5.98
CA PRO A 173 11.52 -23.64 7.33
C PRO A 173 11.95 -22.17 7.35
N ALA A 174 11.53 -21.46 8.40
CA ALA A 174 11.83 -20.07 8.65
C ALA A 174 13.34 -19.79 8.56
N ARG A 175 13.72 -18.83 7.72
CA ARG A 175 15.08 -18.28 7.71
C ARG A 175 15.08 -17.06 8.64
N PRO A 176 15.69 -17.13 9.84
CA PRO A 176 15.99 -15.94 10.61
C PRO A 176 17.17 -15.27 9.90
N ASP A 177 17.00 -14.02 9.46
CA ASP A 177 18.06 -13.02 9.23
C ASP A 177 17.63 -12.04 8.15
N ALA A 178 16.73 -11.13 8.53
CA ALA A 178 16.53 -9.86 7.84
C ALA A 178 16.20 -8.74 8.83
N VAL A 179 16.86 -8.75 10.00
CA VAL A 179 16.84 -7.62 10.95
C VAL A 179 18.15 -6.87 10.75
N GLY A 180 18.17 -5.95 9.78
CA GLY A 180 19.39 -5.22 9.47
C GLY A 180 19.29 -4.22 8.32
N ALA A 181 18.14 -3.59 8.09
CA ALA A 181 18.05 -2.46 7.16
C ALA A 181 18.11 -1.15 7.96
N ARG A 182 19.33 -0.64 8.16
CA ARG A 182 19.54 0.75 8.57
C ARG A 182 19.09 1.68 7.45
N PHE A 183 18.35 2.71 7.86
CA PHE A 183 17.80 3.82 7.11
C PHE A 183 18.71 4.36 6.01
N ARG A 184 18.18 4.41 4.78
CA ARG A 184 18.49 5.41 3.76
C ARG A 184 17.22 5.72 2.98
N CYS A 185 16.61 6.87 3.24
CA CYS A 185 15.76 7.54 2.27
C CYS A 185 16.67 8.27 1.28
N VAL A 186 16.42 8.10 -0.01
CA VAL A 186 16.98 8.90 -1.11
C VAL A 186 16.02 10.05 -1.39
#